data_AF-A0A645E4B1-F1
#
_entry.id   AF-A0A645E4B1-F1
#
_cell.length_a   1.000
_cell.length_b   1.000
_cell.length_c   1.000
_cell.angle_alpha   90.00
_cell.angle_beta   90.00
_cell.angle_gamma   90.00
#
_symmetry.space_group_name_H-M   'P 1'
#
loop_
_entity.id
_entity.type
_entity.pdbx_description
1 polymer ?
#
loop_
_entity_poly.entity_id
_entity_poly.type
_entity_poly.pdbx_seq_one_letter_code
_entity_poly.pdbx_strand_id
1 'polypeptide(L)'
;MNVKVPIKKIKSIPITVKTTGELADRILNSIISIPSSIEIAGEDALINSITSLNTETIDLSTSSKDEIDIKLIVPEGVTLINNNGYVKVKITSNNILQKSISSTIKFINKSEDYDVTSDISQVNIIIKGTGDILNNITTIESYIDLNSLKEGTHSLPIGVNIPSNVSLVSVTPSNINVTIKKKVVETINGN
;
A
#
# COMPACT_ATOMS: atom_id res chain seq x y z
N MET A 1 3.77 62.42 -27.05
CA MET A 1 3.84 61.47 -25.92
C MET A 1 3.59 60.08 -26.48
N ASN A 2 4.56 59.17 -26.42
CA ASN A 2 4.34 57.78 -26.81
C ASN A 2 3.78 57.01 -25.62
N VAL A 3 2.50 56.66 -25.69
CA VAL A 3 1.88 55.76 -24.72
C VAL A 3 2.31 54.34 -25.11
N LYS A 4 3.26 53.75 -24.37
CA LYS A 4 3.50 52.31 -24.46
C LYS A 4 2.40 51.62 -23.69
N VAL A 5 1.41 51.08 -24.39
CA VAL A 5 0.46 50.14 -23.77
C VAL A 5 1.25 48.86 -23.48
N PRO A 6 1.41 48.43 -22.21
CA PRO A 6 2.05 47.17 -21.91
C PRO A 6 1.17 46.04 -22.46
N ILE A 7 1.70 45.28 -23.42
CA ILE A 7 1.02 44.12 -23.96
C ILE A 7 1.26 42.98 -22.98
N LYS A 8 0.19 42.49 -22.33
CA LYS A 8 0.27 41.27 -21.52
C LYS A 8 0.32 40.06 -22.45
N LYS A 9 1.27 39.16 -22.21
CA LYS A 9 1.36 37.91 -22.96
C LYS A 9 0.48 36.85 -22.30
N ILE A 10 -0.20 36.08 -23.14
CA ILE A 10 -1.01 34.93 -22.73
C ILE A 10 -0.23 33.65 -23.01
N LYS A 11 -0.28 32.70 -22.07
CA LYS A 11 0.34 31.38 -22.21
C LYS A 11 -0.57 30.33 -21.57
N SER A 12 -0.77 29.22 -22.26
CA SER A 12 -1.40 28.03 -21.69
C SER A 12 -0.34 27.15 -21.04
N ILE A 13 -0.56 26.78 -19.77
CA ILE A 13 0.39 25.99 -18.98
C ILE A 13 -0.33 24.86 -18.23
N PRO A 14 0.33 23.71 -18.04
CA PRO A 14 -0.21 22.60 -17.26
C PRO A 14 -0.27 22.92 -15.77
N ILE A 15 -1.14 22.20 -15.07
CA ILE A 15 -1.26 22.22 -13.61
C ILE A 15 -0.56 20.98 -13.05
N THR A 16 0.22 21.19 -11.99
CA THR A 16 0.89 20.12 -11.25
C THR A 16 0.24 19.98 -9.88
N VAL A 17 -0.41 18.84 -9.65
CA VAL A 17 -1.01 18.54 -8.35
C VAL A 17 0.10 18.18 -7.36
N LYS A 18 0.09 18.81 -6.18
CA LYS A 18 1.03 18.52 -5.10
C LYS A 18 0.35 17.67 -4.04
N THR A 19 0.97 16.55 -3.68
CA THR A 19 0.46 15.61 -2.68
C THR A 19 1.52 15.22 -1.66
N THR A 20 1.08 14.87 -0.47
CA THR A 20 1.89 14.27 0.60
C THR A 20 1.17 13.06 1.18
N GLY A 21 1.94 12.16 1.82
CA GLY A 21 1.40 10.94 2.42
C GLY A 21 0.97 9.90 1.39
N GLU A 22 0.37 8.82 1.89
CA GLU A 22 -0.19 7.71 1.10
C GLU A 22 -1.64 7.46 1.52
N LEU A 23 -2.45 6.93 0.60
CA LEU A 23 -3.82 6.50 0.93
C LEU A 23 -3.74 5.29 1.87
N ALA A 24 -4.51 5.31 2.96
CA ALA A 24 -4.39 4.30 4.03
C ALA A 24 -4.82 2.89 3.58
N ASP A 25 -5.94 2.80 2.87
CA ASP A 25 -6.63 1.57 2.48
C ASP A 25 -6.81 1.45 0.96
N ARG A 26 -6.12 2.28 0.18
CA ARG A 26 -6.24 2.35 -1.28
C ARG A 26 -4.87 2.47 -1.92
N ILE A 27 -4.72 1.96 -3.13
CA ILE A 27 -3.53 2.17 -3.97
C ILE A 27 -3.85 3.32 -4.92
N LEU A 28 -3.03 4.36 -4.92
CA LEU A 28 -3.16 5.46 -5.87
C LEU A 28 -2.79 4.97 -7.28
N ASN A 29 -3.74 5.07 -8.22
CA ASN A 29 -3.49 4.75 -9.63
C ASN A 29 -3.11 6.02 -10.40
N SER A 30 -3.88 7.09 -10.22
CA SER A 30 -3.62 8.37 -10.86
C SER A 30 -4.22 9.54 -10.09
N ILE A 31 -3.62 10.72 -10.29
CA ILE A 31 -4.15 11.98 -9.77
C ILE A 31 -4.00 13.04 -10.86
N ILE A 32 -5.12 13.67 -11.22
CA ILE A 32 -5.19 14.65 -12.31
C ILE A 32 -6.01 15.86 -11.88
N SER A 33 -5.70 17.04 -12.43
CA SER A 33 -6.55 18.21 -12.29
C SER A 33 -7.48 18.36 -13.49
N ILE A 34 -8.67 18.91 -13.25
CA ILE A 34 -9.68 19.24 -14.24
C ILE A 34 -10.05 20.73 -14.02
N PRO A 35 -9.66 21.63 -14.94
CA PRO A 35 -8.86 21.38 -16.15
C PRO A 35 -7.40 20.97 -15.85
N SER A 36 -6.74 20.31 -16.81
CA SER A 36 -5.33 19.91 -16.70
C SER A 36 -4.34 21.02 -17.06
N SER A 37 -4.82 22.07 -17.73
CA SER A 37 -4.06 23.27 -18.09
C SER A 37 -4.95 24.50 -18.04
N ILE A 38 -4.34 25.67 -17.81
CA ILE A 38 -5.04 26.95 -17.78
C ILE A 38 -4.24 28.02 -18.51
N GLU A 39 -4.94 29.06 -18.94
CA GLU A 39 -4.35 30.22 -19.57
C GLU A 39 -4.04 31.28 -18.52
N ILE A 40 -2.80 31.76 -18.55
CA ILE A 40 -2.30 32.81 -17.68
C ILE A 40 -1.84 34.01 -18.49
N ALA A 41 -1.96 35.20 -17.91
CA ALA A 41 -1.49 36.45 -18.48
C ALA A 41 -0.61 37.23 -17.50
N GLY A 42 0.39 37.94 -18.01
CA GLY A 42 1.34 38.70 -17.20
C GLY A 42 2.43 39.34 -18.06
N GLU A 43 3.49 39.83 -17.42
CA GLU A 43 4.65 40.38 -18.11
C GLU A 43 5.40 39.29 -18.90
N ASP A 44 5.95 39.68 -20.06
CA ASP A 44 6.60 38.76 -21.00
C ASP A 44 7.68 37.90 -20.32
N ALA A 45 8.58 38.52 -19.55
CA ALA A 45 9.67 37.82 -18.88
C ALA A 45 9.14 36.79 -17.86
N LEU A 46 8.16 37.20 -17.04
CA LEU A 46 7.55 36.37 -16.01
C LEU A 46 6.80 35.17 -16.63
N ILE A 47 5.92 35.42 -17.59
CA ILE A 47 5.11 34.38 -18.23
C ILE A 47 5.98 33.36 -18.97
N ASN A 48 7.09 33.80 -19.56
CA ASN A 48 8.03 32.88 -20.20
C ASN A 48 8.72 31.96 -19.17
N SER A 49 9.02 32.44 -17.96
CA SER A 49 9.63 31.62 -16.89
C SER A 49 8.67 30.61 -16.24
N ILE A 50 7.36 30.84 -16.28
CA ILE A 50 6.38 29.94 -15.66
C ILE A 50 6.12 28.76 -16.61
N THR A 51 6.49 27.56 -16.20
CA THR A 51 6.27 26.32 -16.96
C THR A 51 5.01 25.56 -16.53
N SER A 52 4.61 25.70 -15.27
CA SER A 52 3.41 25.09 -14.69
C SER A 52 2.94 25.87 -13.48
N LEU A 53 1.70 25.63 -13.06
CA LEU A 53 1.18 26.09 -11.77
C LEU A 53 0.97 24.91 -10.84
N ASN A 54 1.40 25.08 -9.59
CA ASN A 54 1.17 24.08 -8.55
C ASN A 54 -0.18 24.31 -7.89
N THR A 55 -0.83 23.24 -7.45
CA THR A 55 -1.92 23.33 -6.47
C THR A 55 -1.35 23.53 -5.07
N GLU A 56 -2.20 23.91 -4.11
CA GLU A 56 -1.92 23.64 -2.71
C GLU A 56 -1.69 22.12 -2.49
N THR A 57 -1.08 21.77 -1.36
CA THR A 57 -0.71 20.37 -1.08
C THR A 57 -1.91 19.60 -0.54
N ILE A 58 -2.18 18.43 -1.12
CA ILE A 58 -3.21 17.49 -0.65
C ILE A 58 -2.54 16.41 0.20
N ASP A 59 -2.98 16.26 1.44
CA ASP A 59 -2.60 15.12 2.26
C ASP A 59 -3.49 13.90 1.96
N LEU A 60 -2.92 12.91 1.28
CA LEU A 60 -3.62 11.69 0.89
C LEU A 60 -3.96 10.80 2.09
N SER A 61 -3.24 10.90 3.21
CA SER A 61 -3.51 10.08 4.39
C SER A 61 -4.86 10.38 5.04
N THR A 62 -5.36 11.61 4.85
CA THR A 62 -6.64 12.08 5.39
C THR A 62 -7.76 12.13 4.35
N SER A 63 -7.42 11.94 3.07
CA SER A 63 -8.37 12.10 1.97
C SER A 63 -9.14 10.81 1.69
N SER A 64 -10.42 10.80 2.08
CA SER A 64 -11.37 9.74 1.71
C SER A 64 -12.13 10.01 0.42
N LYS A 65 -11.96 11.19 -0.20
CA LYS A 65 -12.72 11.63 -1.38
C LYS A 65 -11.95 11.37 -2.69
N ASP A 66 -12.69 11.01 -3.74
CA ASP A 66 -12.16 10.82 -5.09
C ASP A 66 -12.06 12.15 -5.87
N GLU A 67 -12.78 13.18 -5.44
CA GLU A 67 -12.74 14.52 -6.04
C GLU A 67 -12.58 15.58 -4.96
N ILE A 68 -11.64 16.51 -5.18
CA ILE A 68 -11.31 17.59 -4.24
C ILE A 68 -11.15 18.87 -5.04
N ASP A 69 -11.87 19.91 -4.66
CA ASP A 69 -11.61 21.26 -5.18
C ASP A 69 -10.43 21.85 -4.42
N ILE A 70 -9.38 22.22 -5.16
CA ILE A 70 -8.15 22.76 -4.57
C ILE A 70 -7.75 24.07 -5.22
N LYS A 71 -7.18 24.95 -4.39
CA LYS A 71 -6.67 26.23 -4.82
C LYS A 71 -5.34 26.10 -5.55
N LEU A 72 -5.14 26.93 -6.56
CA LEU A 72 -3.88 27.09 -7.29
C LEU A 72 -2.98 28.09 -6.57
N ILE A 73 -1.68 27.78 -6.55
CA ILE A 73 -0.63 28.69 -6.09
C ILE A 73 -0.30 29.62 -7.26
N VAL A 74 -0.91 30.80 -7.27
CA VAL A 74 -0.71 31.82 -8.32
C VAL A 74 0.42 32.77 -7.90
N PRO A 75 1.53 32.86 -8.67
CA PRO A 75 2.59 33.82 -8.42
C PRO A 75 2.12 35.27 -8.56
N GLU A 76 2.81 36.18 -7.87
CA GLU A 76 2.56 37.62 -8.01
C GLU A 76 2.79 38.08 -9.45
N GLY A 77 1.96 39.01 -9.93
CA GLY A 77 2.02 39.52 -11.31
C GLY A 77 1.37 38.63 -12.37
N VAL A 78 0.80 37.48 -11.99
CA VAL A 78 0.07 36.56 -12.88
C VAL A 78 -1.44 36.75 -12.73
N THR A 79 -2.15 36.79 -13.86
CA THR A 79 -3.62 36.82 -13.93
C THR A 79 -4.11 35.52 -14.58
N LEU A 80 -5.10 34.86 -13.98
CA LEU A 80 -5.77 33.71 -14.58
C LEU A 80 -6.85 34.19 -15.56
N ILE A 81 -6.87 33.65 -16.77
CA ILE A 81 -7.78 34.09 -17.83
C ILE A 81 -9.06 33.25 -17.86
N ASN A 82 -8.92 31.93 -17.82
CA ASN A 82 -10.02 30.97 -17.98
C ASN A 82 -10.25 30.12 -16.72
N ASN A 83 -9.77 30.57 -15.56
CA ASN A 83 -9.91 29.86 -14.30
C ASN A 83 -10.06 30.85 -13.13
N ASN A 84 -10.79 30.45 -12.09
CA ASN A 84 -11.11 31.25 -10.90
C ASN A 84 -10.12 31.06 -9.73
N GLY A 85 -8.99 30.39 -9.95
CA GLY A 85 -8.02 30.04 -8.93
C GLY A 85 -8.25 28.68 -8.27
N TYR A 86 -9.28 27.94 -8.66
CA TYR A 86 -9.58 26.60 -8.15
C TYR A 86 -9.66 25.60 -9.29
N VAL A 87 -9.23 24.38 -9.00
CA VAL A 87 -9.30 23.25 -9.93
C VAL A 87 -9.82 22.03 -9.18
N LYS A 88 -10.57 21.21 -9.90
CA LYS A 88 -11.01 19.93 -9.36
C LYS A 88 -9.92 18.90 -9.56
N VAL A 89 -9.41 18.33 -8.48
CA VAL A 89 -8.49 17.20 -8.54
C VAL A 89 -9.29 15.91 -8.46
N LYS A 90 -9.09 15.04 -9.45
CA LYS A 90 -9.66 13.70 -9.49
C LYS A 90 -8.58 12.68 -9.12
N ILE A 91 -8.85 11.92 -8.07
CA ILE A 91 -8.01 10.85 -7.54
C ILE A 91 -8.63 9.53 -7.99
N THR A 92 -7.89 8.77 -8.79
CA THR A 92 -8.27 7.41 -9.16
C THR A 92 -7.43 6.45 -8.33
N SER A 93 -8.09 5.59 -7.56
CA SER A 93 -7.41 4.62 -6.71
C SER A 93 -8.22 3.34 -6.56
N ASN A 94 -7.51 2.24 -6.35
CA ASN A 94 -8.10 0.92 -6.14
C ASN A 94 -8.13 0.59 -4.65
N ASN A 95 -9.26 0.07 -4.17
CA ASN A 95 -9.40 -0.32 -2.78
C ASN A 95 -8.51 -1.55 -2.48
N ILE A 96 -7.77 -1.47 -1.37
CA ILE A 96 -7.12 -2.61 -0.74
C ILE A 96 -8.07 -3.12 0.32
N LEU A 97 -8.45 -4.39 0.22
CA LEU A 97 -9.24 -5.05 1.25
C LEU A 97 -8.32 -5.91 2.11
N GLN A 98 -8.81 -6.30 3.27
CA GLN A 98 -8.17 -7.33 4.10
C GLN A 98 -9.04 -8.58 4.11
N LYS A 99 -8.40 -9.74 4.12
CA LYS A 99 -9.08 -11.05 4.24
C LYS A 99 -8.44 -11.85 5.35
N SER A 100 -9.28 -12.38 6.24
CA SER A 100 -8.88 -13.29 7.30
C SER A 100 -9.02 -14.74 6.83
N ILE A 101 -7.98 -15.54 7.01
CA ILE A 101 -7.94 -16.95 6.61
C ILE A 101 -7.38 -17.77 7.77
N SER A 102 -8.09 -18.82 8.19
CA SER A 102 -7.57 -19.81 9.12
C SER A 102 -6.70 -20.81 8.38
N SER A 103 -5.52 -21.11 8.93
CA SER A 103 -4.56 -22.06 8.36
C SER A 103 -4.11 -23.07 9.41
N THR A 104 -4.03 -24.33 9.01
CA THR A 104 -3.41 -25.38 9.83
C THR A 104 -1.90 -25.31 9.70
N ILE A 105 -1.19 -25.38 10.83
CA ILE A 105 0.26 -25.29 10.89
C ILE A 105 0.90 -26.60 10.41
N LYS A 106 1.82 -26.52 9.45
CA LYS A 106 2.66 -27.65 9.02
C LYS A 106 4.03 -27.60 9.69
N PHE A 107 4.52 -28.73 10.18
CA PHE A 107 5.91 -28.84 10.66
C PHE A 107 6.82 -29.29 9.52
N ILE A 108 7.80 -28.48 9.16
CA ILE A 108 8.77 -28.78 8.10
C ILE A 108 10.15 -29.06 8.70
N ASN A 109 11.00 -29.74 7.93
CA ASN A 109 12.36 -30.13 8.34
C ASN A 109 12.41 -30.92 9.67
N LYS A 110 11.34 -31.68 9.95
CA LYS A 110 11.24 -32.57 11.11
C LYS A 110 12.11 -33.81 10.91
N SER A 111 12.95 -34.15 11.88
CA SER A 111 13.65 -35.46 11.89
C SER A 111 12.66 -36.62 12.02
N GLU A 112 12.96 -37.75 11.39
CA GLU A 112 12.15 -38.97 11.50
C GLU A 112 12.16 -39.57 12.91
N ASP A 113 13.24 -39.35 13.66
CA ASP A 113 13.46 -39.84 15.03
C ASP A 113 12.64 -39.10 16.10
N TYR A 114 11.97 -38.01 15.74
CA TYR A 114 11.23 -37.17 16.67
C TYR A 114 9.73 -37.16 16.40
N ASP A 115 8.95 -37.17 17.48
CA ASP A 115 7.55 -36.78 17.51
C ASP A 115 7.44 -35.32 17.91
N VAL A 116 6.47 -34.63 17.30
CA VAL A 116 6.26 -33.19 17.48
C VAL A 116 4.82 -32.95 17.87
N THR A 117 4.63 -32.22 18.96
CA THR A 117 3.33 -31.75 19.41
C THR A 117 3.35 -30.24 19.59
N SER A 118 2.18 -29.61 19.46
CA SER A 118 1.97 -28.19 19.71
C SER A 118 0.70 -27.99 20.52
N ASP A 119 0.65 -26.87 21.24
CA ASP A 119 -0.51 -26.43 22.01
C ASP A 119 -1.65 -25.94 21.10
N ILE A 120 -1.32 -25.45 19.91
CA ILE A 120 -2.28 -25.03 18.89
C ILE A 120 -1.94 -25.62 17.52
N SER A 121 -2.97 -25.97 16.76
CA SER A 121 -2.83 -26.53 15.41
C SER A 121 -3.23 -25.55 14.29
N GLN A 122 -3.83 -24.41 14.64
CA GLN A 122 -4.33 -23.42 13.69
C GLN A 122 -3.93 -22.00 14.06
N VAL A 123 -3.80 -21.17 13.03
CA VAL A 123 -3.47 -19.75 13.12
C VAL A 123 -4.43 -18.94 12.28
N ASN A 124 -4.71 -17.71 12.71
CA ASN A 124 -5.43 -16.76 11.89
C ASN A 124 -4.43 -15.87 11.14
N ILE A 125 -4.57 -15.81 9.82
CA ILE A 125 -3.72 -15.01 8.94
C ILE A 125 -4.57 -13.89 8.34
N ILE A 126 -4.10 -12.65 8.45
CA ILE A 126 -4.69 -11.50 7.78
C ILE A 126 -3.79 -11.11 6.61
N ILE A 127 -4.33 -11.13 5.40
CA ILE A 127 -3.67 -10.64 4.19
C ILE A 127 -4.39 -9.42 3.63
N LYS A 128 -3.65 -8.58 2.89
CA LYS A 128 -4.20 -7.43 2.16
C LYS A 128 -3.88 -7.50 0.67
N GLY A 129 -4.80 -7.00 -0.14
CA GLY A 129 -4.70 -6.98 -1.60
C GLY A 129 -5.97 -6.41 -2.25
N THR A 130 -6.02 -6.39 -3.59
CA THR A 130 -7.24 -5.99 -4.30
C THR A 130 -8.33 -7.05 -4.12
N GLY A 131 -9.61 -6.62 -4.16
CA GLY A 131 -10.74 -7.53 -3.93
C GLY A 131 -10.76 -8.75 -4.85
N ASP A 132 -10.48 -8.55 -6.13
CA ASP A 132 -10.45 -9.63 -7.13
C ASP A 132 -9.39 -10.69 -6.80
N ILE A 133 -8.21 -10.27 -6.35
CA ILE A 133 -7.12 -11.18 -5.97
C ILE A 133 -7.48 -11.93 -4.69
N LEU A 134 -7.97 -11.22 -3.67
CA LEU A 134 -8.35 -11.83 -2.39
C LEU A 134 -9.50 -12.82 -2.52
N ASN A 135 -10.44 -12.59 -3.43
CA ASN A 135 -11.55 -13.51 -3.70
C ASN A 135 -11.05 -14.86 -4.23
N ASN A 136 -9.96 -14.86 -5.00
CA ASN A 136 -9.35 -16.08 -5.56
C ASN A 136 -8.49 -16.86 -4.54
N ILE A 137 -8.10 -16.26 -3.42
CA ILE A 137 -7.29 -16.93 -2.39
C ILE A 137 -8.22 -17.60 -1.38
N THR A 138 -8.34 -18.92 -1.44
CA THR A 138 -9.17 -19.70 -0.50
C THR A 138 -8.39 -20.22 0.70
N THR A 139 -7.11 -20.56 0.51
CA THR A 139 -6.24 -21.14 1.54
C THR A 139 -4.86 -20.49 1.50
N ILE A 140 -4.18 -20.51 2.65
CA ILE A 140 -2.79 -20.08 2.81
C ILE A 140 -2.09 -21.14 3.65
N GLU A 141 -0.87 -21.50 3.29
CA GLU A 141 -0.07 -22.43 4.07
C GLU A 141 0.73 -21.69 5.15
N SER A 142 0.62 -22.19 6.38
CA SER A 142 1.47 -21.80 7.50
C SER A 142 2.38 -22.96 7.89
N TYR A 143 3.58 -22.63 8.35
CA TYR A 143 4.56 -23.64 8.72
C TYR A 143 5.42 -23.21 9.90
N ILE A 144 6.01 -24.20 10.54
CA ILE A 144 7.09 -24.02 11.51
C ILE A 144 8.28 -24.85 11.05
N ASP A 145 9.42 -24.18 10.94
CA ASP A 145 10.68 -24.82 10.61
C ASP A 145 11.32 -25.40 11.87
N LEU A 146 11.55 -26.71 11.87
CA LEU A 146 12.16 -27.45 12.96
C LEU A 146 13.62 -27.83 12.67
N ASN A 147 14.21 -27.25 11.63
CA ASN A 147 15.56 -27.58 11.21
C ASN A 147 16.56 -27.44 12.38
N SER A 148 17.37 -28.48 12.58
CA SER A 148 18.45 -28.54 13.58
C SER A 148 17.99 -28.38 15.05
N LEU A 149 16.69 -28.52 15.34
CA LEU A 149 16.18 -28.53 16.71
C LEU A 149 16.31 -29.91 17.35
N LYS A 150 16.63 -29.92 18.64
CA LYS A 150 16.73 -31.12 19.48
C LYS A 150 15.49 -31.27 20.35
N GLU A 151 15.41 -32.41 21.04
CA GLU A 151 14.40 -32.68 22.06
C GLU A 151 14.30 -31.52 23.08
N GLY A 152 13.05 -31.20 23.44
CA GLY A 152 12.72 -30.07 24.31
C GLY A 152 11.51 -29.28 23.82
N THR A 153 11.13 -28.28 24.59
CA THR A 153 10.07 -27.32 24.23
C THR A 153 10.70 -26.04 23.70
N HIS A 154 10.25 -25.60 22.53
CA HIS A 154 10.77 -24.44 21.82
C HIS A 154 9.63 -23.48 21.50
N SER A 155 9.84 -22.18 21.71
CA SER A 155 8.93 -21.16 21.22
C SER A 155 9.39 -20.70 19.83
N LEU A 156 8.62 -21.02 18.80
CA LEU A 156 9.04 -20.84 17.40
C LEU A 156 8.08 -19.90 16.67
N PRO A 157 8.60 -19.02 15.80
CA PRO A 157 7.77 -18.17 14.96
C PRO A 157 7.06 -19.00 13.88
N ILE A 158 5.87 -18.54 13.48
CA ILE A 158 5.11 -19.14 12.38
C ILE A 158 5.52 -18.48 11.07
N GLY A 159 6.01 -19.28 10.14
CA GLY A 159 6.19 -18.91 8.74
C GLY A 159 4.87 -18.98 7.97
N VAL A 160 4.70 -18.09 6.99
CA VAL A 160 3.52 -18.07 6.12
C VAL A 160 3.96 -17.97 4.66
N ASN A 161 3.44 -18.87 3.82
CA ASN A 161 3.66 -18.83 2.38
C ASN A 161 2.67 -17.87 1.72
N ILE A 162 3.10 -16.63 1.50
CA ILE A 162 2.26 -15.57 0.94
C ILE A 162 2.21 -15.68 -0.60
N PRO A 163 1.01 -15.79 -1.20
CA PRO A 163 0.86 -15.75 -2.66
C PRO A 163 1.36 -14.42 -3.26
N SER A 164 1.71 -14.43 -4.55
CA SER A 164 2.07 -13.20 -5.26
C SER A 164 0.90 -12.21 -5.29
N ASN A 165 1.21 -10.91 -5.31
CA ASN A 165 0.24 -9.80 -5.38
C ASN A 165 -0.67 -9.61 -4.15
N VAL A 166 -0.34 -10.24 -3.03
CA VAL A 166 -0.89 -9.92 -1.70
C VAL A 166 0.24 -9.68 -0.71
N SER A 167 -0.09 -9.03 0.40
CA SER A 167 0.86 -8.80 1.50
C SER A 167 0.32 -9.35 2.80
N LEU A 168 1.20 -9.93 3.62
CA LEU A 168 0.88 -10.31 4.99
C LEU A 168 0.66 -9.05 5.84
N VAL A 169 -0.46 -8.99 6.54
CA VAL A 169 -0.74 -7.98 7.57
C VAL A 169 -0.36 -8.52 8.93
N SER A 170 -0.85 -9.72 9.27
CA SER A 170 -0.56 -10.36 10.55
C SER A 170 -0.81 -11.86 10.52
N VAL A 171 -0.17 -12.56 11.46
CA VAL A 171 -0.45 -13.95 11.81
C VAL A 171 -0.59 -14.04 13.31
N THR A 172 -1.69 -14.64 13.78
CA THR A 172 -2.03 -14.71 15.20
C THR A 172 -2.35 -16.14 15.62
N PRO A 173 -1.66 -16.68 16.65
CA PRO A 173 -0.48 -16.07 17.29
C PRO A 173 0.72 -16.03 16.32
N SER A 174 1.73 -15.19 16.61
CA SER A 174 2.94 -15.10 15.79
C SER A 174 3.98 -16.18 16.12
N ASN A 175 3.93 -16.69 17.35
CA ASN A 175 4.81 -17.73 17.89
C ASN A 175 3.99 -18.75 18.67
N ILE A 176 4.43 -20.00 18.68
CA ILE A 176 3.79 -21.08 19.44
C ILE A 176 4.84 -21.92 20.16
N ASN A 177 4.40 -22.67 21.17
CA ASN A 177 5.25 -23.63 21.84
C ASN A 177 5.15 -24.99 21.15
N VAL A 178 6.28 -25.48 20.64
CA VAL A 178 6.42 -26.78 20.00
C VAL A 178 7.25 -27.68 20.91
N THR A 179 6.74 -28.86 21.22
CA THR A 179 7.47 -29.87 22.00
C THR A 179 7.94 -30.99 21.08
N ILE A 180 9.25 -31.22 21.07
CA ILE A 180 9.92 -32.26 20.29
C ILE A 180 10.35 -33.36 21.26
N LYS A 181 9.94 -34.61 21.02
CA LYS A 181 10.29 -35.78 21.84
C LYS A 181 10.87 -36.90 20.98
N LYS A 182 11.83 -37.66 21.50
CA LYS A 182 12.35 -38.84 20.78
C LYS A 182 11.26 -39.89 20.64
N LYS A 183 11.11 -40.44 19.43
CA LYS A 183 10.23 -41.59 19.20
C LYS A 183 10.71 -42.78 20.03
N VAL A 184 9.78 -43.40 20.74
CA VAL A 184 10.03 -44.67 21.40
C VAL A 184 9.73 -45.77 20.39
N VAL A 185 10.77 -46.41 19.86
CA VAL A 185 10.59 -47.63 19.07
C VAL A 185 10.36 -48.77 20.05
N GLU A 186 9.11 -49.22 20.18
CA GLU A 186 8.83 -50.46 20.91
C GLU A 186 9.54 -51.61 20.20
N THR A 187 10.56 -52.17 20.84
CA THR A 187 11.20 -53.39 20.36
C THR A 187 10.23 -54.52 20.66
N ILE A 188 9.49 -54.99 19.64
CA ILE A 188 8.69 -56.20 19.75
C ILE A 188 9.67 -57.36 19.91
N ASN A 189 9.90 -57.79 21.15
CA ASN A 189 10.62 -59.02 21.43
C ASN A 189 9.74 -60.18 20.94
N GLY A 190 9.99 -60.65 19.72
CA GLY A 190 9.38 -61.85 19.17
C GLY A 190 9.80 -63.07 19.98
N ASN A 191 8.79 -63.86 20.37
CA ASN A 191 8.93 -65.18 20.99
C ASN A 191 8.73 -66.27 19.94
#